data_AF-A0A0F9L0I5-F1
#
_entry.id   AF-A0A0F9L0I5-F1
#
_cell.length_a   1.000
_cell.length_b   1.000
_cell.length_c   1.000
_cell.angle_alpha   90.00
_cell.angle_beta   90.00
_cell.angle_gamma   90.00
#
_symmetry.space_group_name_H-M   'P 1'
#
loop_
_entity.id
_entity.type
_entity.pdbx_description
1 polymer ?
#
loop_
_entity_poly.entity_id
_entity_poly.type
_entity_poly.pdbx_seq_one_letter_code
_entity_poly.pdbx_strand_id
1 'polypeptide(L)' 'MKSDKVIEVYWSRLVPTGTSRYKRECPFCEGGMLLVGRNQDTMQLLEYDGCIGCGQRVRYLDIEKMRAMEA' A
#
# COMPACT_ATOMS: atom_id res chain seq x y z
N MET A 1 -19.22 -2.39 -8.64
CA MET A 1 -18.43 -1.38 -9.37
C MET A 1 -17.07 -1.29 -8.71
N LYS A 2 -15.99 -1.66 -9.40
CA LYS A 2 -14.64 -1.36 -8.91
C LYS A 2 -14.42 0.14 -9.14
N SER A 3 -14.07 0.88 -8.08
CA SER A 3 -13.83 2.32 -8.20
C SER A 3 -12.52 2.54 -8.93
N ASP A 4 -12.55 3.18 -10.12
CA ASP A 4 -11.34 3.56 -10.87
C ASP A 4 -10.57 4.71 -10.21
N LYS A 5 -11.13 5.31 -9.17
CA LYS A 5 -10.52 6.42 -8.45
C LYS A 5 -9.36 5.90 -7.60
N VAL A 6 -8.17 6.47 -7.81
CA VAL A 6 -7.02 6.29 -6.91
C VAL A 6 -7.19 7.20 -5.69
N ILE A 7 -7.04 6.66 -4.49
CA ILE A 7 -7.16 7.43 -3.24
C ILE A 7 -5.78 7.60 -2.60
N GLU A 8 -5.45 8.83 -2.24
CA GLU A 8 -4.20 9.16 -1.56
C GLU A 8 -4.29 8.80 -0.07
N VAL A 9 -3.29 8.07 0.42
CA VAL A 9 -3.20 7.63 1.81
C VAL A 9 -1.78 7.79 2.32
N TYR A 10 -1.61 7.91 3.63
CA TYR A 10 -0.31 7.78 4.28
C TYR A 10 -0.17 6.35 4.77
N TRP A 11 0.81 5.59 4.25
CA TRP A 11 1.08 4.22 4.68
C TRP A 11 1.36 4.12 6.18
N SER A 12 2.06 5.12 6.73
CA SER A 12 2.36 5.23 8.16
C SER A 12 1.14 5.40 9.04
N ARG A 13 -0.02 5.78 8.48
CA ARG A 13 -1.29 5.94 9.20
C ARG A 13 -2.22 4.74 9.07
N LEU A 14 -1.91 3.77 8.22
CA LEU A 14 -2.69 2.55 8.07
C LEU A 14 -2.34 1.55 9.17
N VAL A 15 -3.30 0.70 9.53
CA VAL A 15 -3.13 -0.32 10.56
C VAL A 15 -2.17 -1.41 10.05
N PRO A 16 -1.05 -1.71 10.74
CA PRO A 16 -0.18 -2.83 10.42
C PRO A 16 -0.90 -4.17 10.61
N THR A 17 -0.65 -5.13 9.71
CA THR A 17 -1.22 -6.48 9.83
C THR A 17 -0.16 -7.55 9.61
N GLY A 18 -0.14 -8.56 10.49
CA GLY A 18 0.83 -9.64 10.49
C GLY A 18 2.27 -9.20 10.81
N THR A 19 3.24 -10.01 10.39
CA THR A 19 4.66 -9.81 10.71
C THR A 19 5.45 -9.02 9.65
N SER A 20 4.86 -8.77 8.48
CA SER A 20 5.54 -8.04 7.41
C SER A 20 5.46 -6.53 7.66
N ARG A 21 6.62 -5.87 7.64
CA ARG A 21 6.73 -4.40 7.77
C ARG A 21 5.80 -3.68 6.80
N TYR A 22 5.62 -4.21 5.59
CA TYR A 22 4.93 -3.54 4.48
C TYR A 22 3.44 -3.85 4.38
N LYS A 23 2.92 -4.81 5.15
CA LYS A 23 1.50 -5.17 5.11
C LYS A 23 0.65 -4.20 5.92
N ARG A 24 -0.44 -3.72 5.33
CA ARG A 24 -1.42 -2.84 5.97
C ARG A 24 -2.84 -3.32 5.71
N GLU A 25 -3.74 -3.03 6.65
CA GLU A 25 -5.17 -3.20 6.43
C GLU A 25 -5.67 -2.18 5.41
N CYS A 26 -6.62 -2.61 4.57
CA CYS A 26 -7.31 -1.72 3.65
C CYS A 26 -8.38 -0.93 4.41
N PRO A 27 -8.36 0.42 4.37
CA PRO A 27 -9.34 1.23 5.10
C PRO A 27 -10.72 1.26 4.43
N PHE A 28 -10.90 0.57 3.29
CA PHE A 28 -12.12 0.62 2.48
C PHE A 28 -12.93 -0.68 2.49
N CYS A 29 -12.39 -1.78 3.03
CA CYS A 29 -13.10 -3.04 3.14
C CYS A 29 -12.59 -3.87 4.31
N GLU A 30 -13.49 -4.63 4.94
CA GLU A 30 -13.15 -5.56 6.01
C GLU A 30 -12.29 -6.72 5.47
N GLY A 31 -11.21 -7.05 6.20
CA GLY A 31 -10.29 -8.14 5.85
C GLY A 31 -9.42 -7.91 4.60
N GLY A 32 -9.55 -6.77 3.92
CA GLY A 32 -8.70 -6.44 2.78
C GLY A 32 -7.30 -6.03 3.22
N MET A 33 -6.31 -6.34 2.40
CA MET A 33 -4.91 -5.99 2.66
C MET A 33 -4.30 -5.18 1.52
N LEU A 34 -3.39 -4.28 1.89
CA LEU A 34 -2.45 -3.60 1.02
C LEU A 34 -1.06 -4.18 1.31
N LEU A 35 -0.35 -4.58 0.27
CA LEU A 35 0.87 -5.39 0.39
C LEU A 35 2.14 -4.66 -0.04
N VAL A 36 2.05 -3.38 -0.46
CA VAL A 36 3.14 -2.55 -1.00
C VAL A 36 4.08 -3.35 -1.89
N GLY A 37 3.78 -3.36 -3.19
CA GLY A 37 4.62 -4.04 -4.17
C GLY A 37 6.01 -3.40 -4.34
N ARG A 38 6.86 -4.09 -5.10
CA ARG A 38 8.14 -3.58 -5.60
C ARG A 38 8.15 -3.58 -7.11
N ASN A 39 8.86 -2.62 -7.68
CA ASN A 39 9.28 -2.70 -9.07
C ASN A 39 10.33 -3.83 -9.19
N GLN A 40 10.17 -4.74 -10.17
CA GLN A 40 11.05 -5.91 -10.30
C GLN A 40 12.44 -5.57 -10.86
N ASP A 41 12.57 -4.47 -11.59
CA ASP A 41 13.83 -4.06 -12.20
C ASP A 41 14.67 -3.22 -11.22
N THR A 42 14.03 -2.32 -10.47
CA THR A 42 14.73 -1.41 -9.55
C THR A 42 14.71 -1.88 -8.09
N MET A 43 13.91 -2.89 -7.77
CA MET A 43 13.63 -3.38 -6.42
C MET A 43 13.06 -2.33 -5.46
N GLN A 44 12.73 -1.13 -5.94
CA GLN A 44 12.16 -0.05 -5.14
C GLN A 44 10.68 -0.29 -4.85
N LEU A 45 10.23 0.14 -3.67
CA LEU A 45 8.82 0.13 -3.29
C LEU A 45 7.98 0.96 -4.28
N LEU A 46 6.81 0.43 -4.64
CA LEU A 46 5.86 1.08 -5.55
C LEU A 46 5.01 2.12 -4.81
N GLU A 47 4.84 3.29 -5.42
CA GLU A 47 3.98 4.37 -4.91
C GLU A 47 2.50 4.03 -4.99
N TYR A 48 2.10 3.19 -5.94
CA TYR A 48 0.72 2.77 -6.16
C TYR A 48 0.52 1.31 -5.73
N ASP A 49 -0.61 1.03 -5.09
CA ASP A 49 -1.01 -0.31 -4.69
C ASP A 49 -2.50 -0.53 -4.92
N GLY A 50 -2.92 -1.78 -4.89
CA GLY A 50 -4.32 -2.20 -4.96
C GLY A 50 -4.66 -3.16 -3.84
N CYS A 51 -5.76 -2.91 -3.13
CA CYS A 51 -6.21 -3.85 -2.12
C CYS A 51 -6.54 -5.22 -2.74
N ILE A 52 -5.97 -6.29 -2.19
CA ILE A 52 -6.20 -7.65 -2.70
C ILE A 52 -7.63 -8.16 -2.48
N GLY A 53 -8.40 -7.54 -1.58
CA GLY A 53 -9.78 -7.88 -1.28
C GLY A 53 -10.77 -7.16 -2.20
N CYS A 54 -10.89 -5.83 -2.04
CA CYS A 54 -11.87 -5.03 -2.78
C CYS A 54 -11.36 -4.45 -4.10
N GLY A 55 -10.05 -4.50 -4.38
CA GLY A 55 -9.45 -3.92 -5.58
C GLY A 55 -9.31 -2.39 -5.56
N GLN A 56 -9.61 -1.71 -4.45
CA GLN A 56 -9.44 -0.26 -4.33
C GLN A 56 -7.97 0.12 -4.55
N ARG A 57 -7.74 1.08 -5.46
CA ARG A 57 -6.41 1.59 -5.79
C ARG A 57 -6.03 2.74 -4.87
N VAL A 58 -4.79 2.75 -4.40
CA VAL A 58 -4.25 3.81 -3.54
C VAL A 58 -2.92 4.33 -4.06
N ARG A 59 -2.57 5.53 -3.61
CA ARG A 59 -1.26 6.17 -3.78
C ARG A 59 -0.69 6.52 -2.40
N TYR A 60 0.52 6.09 -2.10
CA TYR A 60 1.18 6.37 -0.83
C TYR A 60 1.88 7.74 -0.85
N LEU A 61 1.41 8.67 -0.02
CA LEU A 61 1.97 10.02 0.08
C LEU A 61 3.33 10.08 0.80
N ASP A 62 3.70 9.02 1.50
CA ASP A 62 4.94 8.88 2.27
C ASP A 62 5.88 7.81 1.70
N ILE A 63 5.79 7.52 0.40
CA ILE A 63 6.62 6.50 -0.26
C ILE A 63 8.12 6.76 -0.12
N GLU A 64 8.57 8.02 -0.19
CA GLU A 64 9.99 8.36 -0.04
C GLU A 64 10.49 8.07 1.38
N LYS A 65 9.65 8.28 2.41
CA LYS A 65 10.00 7.88 3.78
C LYS A 65 10.10 6.35 3.89
N MET A 66 9.23 5.62 3.19
CA MET A 66 9.29 4.15 3.15
C MET A 66 10.57 3.65 2.50
N ARG A 67 10.96 4.23 1.35
CA ARG A 67 12.19 3.90 0.64
C ARG A 67 13.44 4.21 1.49
N ALA A 68 13.45 5.33 2.20
CA ALA A 68 14.54 5.71 3.09
C ALA A 68 14.75 4.75 4.27
N MET A 69 13.73 3.99 4.69
CA MET A 69 13.86 2.97 5.75
C MET A 69 14.56 1.68 5.28
N GLU A 70 14.81 1.54 3.97
CA GLU A 70 15.47 0.36 3.38
C GLU A 70 16.96 0.58 3.08
N ALA A 71 17.41 1.84 3.12
CA ALA A 71 18.80 2.24 2.95
C ALA A 71 19.57 2.09 4.26
#